data_AF-A0A5J9TJ80-F1
#
_entry.id   AF-A0A5J9TJ80-F1
#
_cell.length_a   1.000
_cell.length_b   1.000
_cell.length_c   1.000
_cell.angle_alpha   90.00
_cell.angle_beta   90.00
_cell.angle_gamma   90.00
#
_symmetry.space_group_name_H-M   'P 1'
#
loop_
_entity.id
_entity.type
_entity.pdbx_description
1 polymer ?
#
loop_
_entity_poly.entity_id
_entity_poly.type
_entity_poly.pdbx_seq_one_letter_code
_entity_poly.pdbx_strand_id
1 'polypeptide(L)'
;MPYATWHAATAPSCSSSSARAVPMVVASSRDTANEVMKSHDAVFATRSQTTTIKILSKRGVGIALAPYGDHWQQLRKICNMELLSTKRVQSFRTIREEEAARLVSSISSASSSASLVNVSKMVAAYVTDAALRTIMGDRLKDRDDFIDQLAEGVRLAAGFSLSDLYPSSRLSAGALDGDPPGGNAEAASS
;
A
#
# COMPACT_ATOMS: atom_id res chain seq x y z
N MET A 1 -25.62 -23.78 -13.30
CA MET A 1 -25.16 -23.23 -12.01
C MET A 1 -24.17 -24.21 -11.40
N PRO A 2 -22.85 -24.04 -11.57
CA PRO A 2 -21.88 -24.67 -10.69
C PRO A 2 -21.34 -23.63 -9.70
N TYR A 3 -21.34 -24.03 -8.44
CA TYR A 3 -20.89 -23.24 -7.29
C TYR A 3 -19.40 -22.94 -7.38
N ALA A 4 -19.02 -21.72 -7.00
CA ALA A 4 -17.64 -21.36 -6.70
C ALA A 4 -17.10 -22.29 -5.60
N THR A 5 -16.13 -23.14 -5.93
CA THR A 5 -15.44 -23.97 -4.94
C THR A 5 -14.46 -23.09 -4.18
N TRP A 6 -14.85 -22.71 -2.97
CA TRP A 6 -13.99 -22.06 -1.99
C TRP A 6 -12.98 -23.08 -1.46
N HIS A 7 -11.71 -22.95 -1.86
CA HIS A 7 -10.63 -23.68 -1.19
C HIS A 7 -10.21 -22.89 0.05
N ALA A 8 -10.86 -23.18 1.18
CA ALA A 8 -10.34 -22.78 2.48
C ALA A 8 -9.07 -23.60 2.77
N ALA A 9 -7.91 -22.97 2.78
CA ALA A 9 -6.68 -23.58 3.26
C ALA A 9 -6.72 -23.58 4.80
N THR A 10 -7.45 -24.52 5.41
CA THR A 10 -7.34 -24.79 6.84
C THR A 10 -6.07 -25.59 7.08
N ALA A 11 -5.10 -24.98 7.75
CA ALA A 11 -3.89 -25.65 8.22
C ALA A 11 -4.25 -26.83 9.15
N PRO A 12 -3.51 -27.96 9.09
CA PRO A 12 -3.77 -29.10 9.95
C PRO A 12 -3.54 -28.74 11.43
N SER A 13 -4.48 -29.16 12.27
CA SER A 13 -4.47 -28.94 13.72
C SER A 13 -3.29 -29.66 14.37
N CYS A 14 -2.19 -28.96 14.61
CA CYS A 14 -1.08 -29.44 15.44
C CYS A 14 -1.39 -29.17 16.92
N SER A 15 -1.53 -30.22 17.73
CA SER A 15 -2.02 -30.19 19.11
C SER A 15 -1.01 -29.70 20.17
N SER A 16 0.00 -28.89 19.80
CA SER A 16 0.99 -28.40 20.77
C SER A 16 1.46 -26.95 20.63
N SER A 17 0.88 -26.15 19.72
CA SER A 17 1.16 -24.71 19.67
C SER A 17 -0.14 -23.89 19.76
N SER A 18 -0.30 -23.15 20.86
CA SER A 18 -1.47 -22.32 21.21
C SER A 18 -1.72 -21.11 20.27
N ALA A 19 -1.10 -21.04 19.09
CA ALA A 19 -1.19 -19.91 18.19
C ALA A 19 -2.21 -20.17 17.07
N ARG A 20 -3.42 -19.60 17.19
CA ARG A 20 -4.44 -19.64 16.15
C ARG A 20 -4.09 -18.66 15.03
N ALA A 21 -4.00 -19.18 13.80
CA ALA A 21 -3.81 -18.36 12.60
C ALA A 21 -5.10 -17.61 12.22
N VAL A 22 -4.97 -16.45 11.57
CA VAL A 22 -6.10 -15.76 10.95
C VAL A 22 -6.49 -16.50 9.65
N PRO A 23 -7.76 -16.92 9.47
CA PRO A 23 -8.19 -17.58 8.25
C PRO A 23 -8.11 -16.62 7.05
N MET A 24 -7.51 -17.09 5.95
CA MET A 24 -7.38 -16.33 4.69
C MET A 24 -8.05 -17.09 3.56
N VAL A 25 -8.74 -16.36 2.70
CA VAL A 25 -9.39 -16.88 1.49
C VAL A 25 -8.81 -16.16 0.28
N VAL A 26 -8.43 -16.92 -0.74
CA VAL A 26 -7.86 -16.39 -1.98
C VAL A 26 -8.85 -16.60 -3.12
N ALA A 27 -9.34 -15.51 -3.70
CA ALA A 27 -10.18 -15.54 -4.89
C ALA A 27 -9.29 -15.45 -6.15
N SER A 28 -8.93 -16.61 -6.72
CA SER A 28 -7.98 -16.72 -7.84
C SER A 28 -8.64 -16.94 -9.20
N SER A 29 -9.97 -17.07 -9.27
CA SER A 29 -10.72 -17.25 -10.52
C SER A 29 -11.53 -16.00 -10.87
N ARG A 30 -11.85 -15.82 -12.15
CA ARG A 30 -12.71 -14.70 -12.60
C ARG A 30 -14.07 -14.72 -11.89
N ASP A 31 -14.67 -15.90 -11.77
CA ASP A 31 -16.01 -16.04 -11.19
C ASP A 31 -16.00 -15.73 -9.69
N THR A 32 -15.03 -16.24 -8.94
CA THR A 32 -14.86 -15.93 -7.50
C THR A 32 -14.54 -14.45 -7.28
N ALA A 33 -13.67 -13.85 -8.09
CA ALA A 33 -13.36 -12.44 -8.02
C ALA A 33 -14.60 -11.57 -8.33
N ASN A 34 -15.42 -11.96 -9.31
CA ASN A 34 -16.65 -11.24 -9.65
C ASN A 34 -17.69 -11.34 -8.53
N GLU A 35 -17.82 -12.51 -7.89
CA GLU A 35 -18.71 -12.71 -6.75
C GLU A 35 -18.30 -11.85 -5.53
N VAL A 36 -17.00 -11.77 -5.25
CA VAL A 36 -16.45 -10.95 -4.14
C VAL A 36 -16.51 -9.46 -4.44
N MET A 37 -16.10 -9.04 -5.65
CA MET A 37 -15.86 -7.64 -5.98
C MET A 37 -17.08 -6.93 -6.59
N LYS A 38 -18.15 -7.64 -6.96
CA LYS A 38 -19.38 -7.04 -7.48
C LYS A 38 -20.61 -7.49 -6.73
N SER A 39 -20.84 -8.81 -6.64
CA SER A 39 -22.08 -9.31 -6.03
C SER A 39 -22.13 -9.05 -4.52
N HIS A 40 -20.99 -9.12 -3.85
CA HIS A 40 -20.86 -8.92 -2.40
C HIS A 40 -19.84 -7.82 -2.05
N ASP A 41 -19.67 -6.84 -2.93
CA ASP A 41 -18.63 -5.83 -2.83
C ASP A 41 -18.65 -5.07 -1.50
N ALA A 42 -19.82 -4.67 -1.01
CA ALA A 42 -19.99 -3.95 0.25
C ALA A 42 -19.57 -4.78 1.48
N VAL A 43 -19.74 -6.10 1.43
CA VAL A 43 -19.34 -7.01 2.52
C VAL A 43 -17.82 -7.15 2.59
N PHE A 44 -17.15 -7.19 1.44
CA PHE A 44 -15.69 -7.34 1.32
C PHE A 44 -14.94 -6.00 1.13
N ALA A 45 -15.64 -4.87 1.19
CA ALA A 45 -15.04 -3.56 0.97
C ALA A 45 -14.09 -3.14 2.10
N THR A 46 -14.35 -3.57 3.33
CA THR A 46 -13.52 -3.23 4.49
C THR A 46 -12.13 -3.85 4.37
N ARG A 47 -11.10 -3.00 4.46
CA ARG A 47 -9.69 -3.42 4.46
C ARG A 47 -9.23 -3.77 5.87
N SER A 48 -8.72 -5.00 6.07
CA SER A 48 -8.11 -5.38 7.35
C SER A 48 -6.88 -4.50 7.61
N GLN A 49 -6.79 -4.00 8.84
CA GLN A 49 -5.71 -3.10 9.24
C GLN A 49 -4.59 -3.91 9.88
N THR A 50 -3.52 -4.16 9.12
CA THR A 50 -2.29 -4.74 9.67
C THR A 50 -1.63 -3.78 10.65
N THR A 51 -0.74 -4.30 11.50
CA THR A 51 0.04 -3.53 12.46
C THR A 51 0.83 -2.43 11.74
N THR A 52 1.44 -2.76 10.60
CA THR A 52 2.14 -1.79 9.75
C THR A 52 1.19 -0.70 9.24
N ILE A 53 0.02 -1.05 8.71
CA ILE A 53 -0.97 -0.08 8.23
C ILE A 53 -1.43 0.84 9.37
N LYS A 54 -1.66 0.30 10.58
CA LYS A 54 -2.03 1.09 11.75
C LYS A 54 -0.94 2.09 12.12
N ILE A 55 0.33 1.69 12.06
CA ILE A 55 1.48 2.59 12.32
C ILE A 55 1.55 3.69 11.27
N LEU A 56 1.47 3.33 9.98
CA LEU A 56 1.49 4.29 8.88
C LEU A 56 0.30 5.25 8.93
N SER A 57 -0.85 4.79 9.43
CA SER A 57 -2.09 5.56 9.49
C SER A 57 -2.31 6.28 10.83
N LYS A 58 -1.34 6.27 11.77
CA LYS A 58 -1.46 6.93 13.08
C LYS A 58 -1.83 8.42 12.99
N ARG A 59 -1.41 9.09 11.91
CA ARG A 59 -1.68 10.52 11.65
C ARG A 59 -2.87 10.76 10.73
N GLY A 60 -3.65 9.73 10.44
CA GLY A 60 -4.80 9.77 9.53
C GLY A 60 -4.73 8.62 8.53
N VAL A 61 -5.91 8.07 8.19
CA VAL A 61 -6.01 7.00 7.22
C VAL A 61 -6.31 7.60 5.84
N GLY A 62 -5.39 7.45 4.89
CA GLY A 62 -5.65 7.84 3.50
C GLY A 62 -6.79 7.00 2.91
N ILE A 63 -7.45 7.51 1.86
CA ILE A 63 -8.60 6.84 1.20
C ILE A 63 -8.30 5.38 0.80
N ALA A 64 -7.05 5.05 0.49
CA ALA A 64 -6.64 3.70 0.11
C ALA A 64 -6.66 2.68 1.27
N LEU A 65 -6.46 3.15 2.51
CA LEU A 65 -6.35 2.31 3.70
C LEU A 65 -7.54 2.48 4.65
N ALA A 66 -8.44 3.43 4.40
CA ALA A 66 -9.56 3.72 5.29
C ALA A 66 -10.56 2.55 5.34
N PRO A 67 -11.05 2.17 6.53
CA PRO A 67 -12.14 1.20 6.66
C PRO A 67 -13.37 1.66 5.88
N TYR A 68 -14.11 0.72 5.32
CA TYR A 68 -15.32 1.04 4.59
C TYR A 68 -16.40 1.57 5.54
N GLY A 69 -17.09 2.62 5.11
CA GLY A 69 -18.13 3.32 5.87
C GLY A 69 -18.41 4.69 5.26
N ASP A 70 -19.30 5.46 5.88
CA ASP A 70 -19.77 6.75 5.36
C ASP A 70 -18.63 7.72 5.05
N HIS A 71 -17.62 7.77 5.94
CA HIS A 71 -16.43 8.60 5.74
C HIS A 71 -15.66 8.22 4.47
N TRP A 72 -15.38 6.93 4.27
CA TRP A 72 -14.68 6.45 3.08
C TRP A 72 -15.49 6.69 1.80
N GLN A 73 -16.81 6.46 1.85
CA GLN A 73 -17.69 6.70 0.71
C GLN A 73 -17.71 8.19 0.32
N GLN A 74 -17.78 9.09 1.30
CA GLN A 74 -17.73 10.53 1.07
C GLN A 74 -16.38 10.96 0.47
N LEU A 75 -15.26 10.51 1.03
CA LEU A 75 -13.94 10.78 0.47
C LEU A 75 -13.81 10.25 -0.97
N ARG A 76 -14.28 9.03 -1.24
CA ARG A 76 -14.29 8.46 -2.60
C ARG A 76 -15.10 9.29 -3.57
N LYS A 77 -16.28 9.77 -3.15
CA LYS A 77 -17.11 10.65 -3.97
C LYS A 77 -16.37 11.95 -4.29
N ILE A 78 -15.74 12.58 -3.31
CA ILE A 78 -14.96 13.81 -3.51
C ILE A 78 -13.78 13.56 -4.47
N CYS A 79 -12.99 12.51 -4.24
CA CYS A 79 -11.88 12.17 -5.12
C CYS A 79 -12.33 11.94 -6.56
N ASN A 80 -13.41 11.20 -6.78
CA ASN A 80 -13.92 10.91 -8.13
C ASN A 80 -14.49 12.15 -8.83
N MET A 81 -15.20 13.01 -8.11
CA MET A 81 -15.86 14.18 -8.71
C MET A 81 -14.90 15.36 -8.93
N GLU A 82 -13.97 15.59 -8.00
CA GLU A 82 -13.16 16.80 -8.00
C GLU A 82 -11.73 16.58 -8.50
N LEU A 83 -11.09 15.49 -8.03
CA LEU A 83 -9.67 15.23 -8.27
C LEU A 83 -9.42 14.35 -9.50
N LEU A 84 -10.30 13.37 -9.72
CA LEU A 84 -10.16 12.33 -10.75
C LEU A 84 -11.27 12.38 -11.80
N SER A 85 -12.05 13.46 -11.86
CA SER A 85 -13.06 13.61 -12.91
C SER A 85 -12.41 13.74 -14.28
N THR A 86 -13.13 13.31 -15.32
CA THR A 86 -12.64 13.37 -16.70
C THR A 86 -12.16 14.77 -17.07
N LYS A 87 -12.90 15.82 -16.66
CA LYS A 87 -12.53 17.21 -16.90
C LYS A 87 -11.20 17.58 -16.21
N ARG A 88 -11.02 17.20 -14.94
CA ARG A 88 -9.78 17.44 -14.18
C ARG A 88 -8.60 16.68 -14.77
N VAL A 89 -8.78 15.41 -15.12
CA VAL A 89 -7.73 14.60 -15.76
C VAL A 89 -7.34 15.19 -17.11
N GLN A 90 -8.30 15.70 -17.89
CA GLN A 90 -8.03 16.38 -19.16
C GLN A 90 -7.29 17.71 -18.98
N SER A 91 -7.55 18.49 -17.92
CA SER A 91 -6.81 19.73 -17.68
C SER A 91 -5.31 19.51 -17.44
N PHE A 92 -4.91 18.32 -16.99
CA PHE A 92 -3.50 17.94 -16.81
C PHE A 92 -2.85 17.32 -18.05
N ARG A 93 -3.51 17.39 -19.21
CA ARG A 93 -2.99 16.83 -20.47
C ARG A 93 -1.62 17.39 -20.83
N THR A 94 -1.45 18.70 -20.77
CA THR A 94 -0.19 19.37 -21.11
C THR A 94 0.97 18.90 -20.24
N ILE A 95 0.74 18.73 -18.93
CA ILE A 95 1.78 18.21 -18.00
C ILE A 95 2.22 16.82 -18.43
N ARG A 96 1.28 15.92 -18.76
CA ARG A 96 1.61 14.56 -19.20
C ARG A 96 2.36 14.54 -20.53
N GLU A 97 1.94 15.37 -21.50
CA GLU A 97 2.61 15.48 -22.80
C GLU A 97 4.05 16.00 -22.64
N GLU A 98 4.27 16.99 -21.78
CA GLU A 98 5.62 17.50 -21.49
C GLU A 98 6.51 16.46 -20.80
N GLU A 99 6.00 15.74 -19.78
CA GLU A 99 6.79 14.71 -19.11
C GLU A 99 7.07 13.52 -20.05
N ALA A 100 6.12 13.17 -20.92
CA ALA A 100 6.30 12.11 -21.91
C ALA A 100 7.35 12.50 -22.97
N ALA A 101 7.32 13.75 -23.45
CA ALA A 101 8.35 14.27 -24.35
C ALA A 101 9.74 14.21 -23.70
N ARG A 102 9.86 14.61 -22.42
CA ARG A 102 11.12 14.49 -21.65
C ARG A 102 11.62 13.05 -21.54
N LEU A 103 10.73 12.09 -21.28
CA LEU A 103 11.07 10.68 -21.24
C LEU A 103 11.66 10.22 -22.58
N VAL A 104 10.98 10.52 -23.69
CA VAL A 104 11.42 10.16 -25.04
C VAL A 104 12.78 10.80 -25.38
N SER A 105 12.95 12.09 -25.08
CA SER A 105 14.24 12.77 -25.28
C SER A 105 15.35 12.12 -24.47
N SER A 106 15.10 11.77 -23.22
CA SER A 106 16.10 11.13 -22.35
C SER A 106 16.50 9.74 -22.87
N ILE A 107 15.53 8.96 -23.37
CA ILE A 107 15.79 7.65 -23.97
C ILE A 107 16.60 7.81 -25.26
N SER A 108 16.22 8.76 -26.12
CA SER A 108 16.90 9.03 -27.38
C SER A 108 18.36 9.44 -27.14
N SER A 109 18.62 10.35 -26.20
CA SER A 109 19.98 10.77 -25.85
C SER A 109 20.81 9.62 -25.29
N ALA A 110 20.25 8.78 -24.41
CA ALA A 110 20.97 7.65 -23.84
C ALA A 110 21.21 6.51 -24.86
N SER A 111 20.35 6.39 -25.87
CA SER A 111 20.57 5.46 -26.99
C SER A 111 21.74 5.90 -27.89
N SER A 112 21.99 7.21 -28.01
CA SER A 112 23.10 7.73 -28.82
C SER A 112 24.47 7.46 -28.19
N SER A 113 24.55 7.21 -26.89
CA SER A 113 25.80 6.94 -26.16
C SER A 113 26.16 5.45 -26.06
N ALA A 114 25.43 4.54 -26.71
CA ALA A 114 25.61 3.08 -26.64
C ALA A 114 25.63 2.50 -25.20
N SER A 115 25.09 3.24 -24.22
CA SER A 115 25.01 2.84 -22.82
C SER A 115 23.75 2.03 -22.54
N LEU A 116 23.84 1.04 -21.63
CA LEU A 116 22.66 0.32 -21.13
C LEU A 116 21.72 1.27 -20.39
N VAL A 117 20.44 1.25 -20.77
CA VAL A 117 19.40 2.13 -20.22
C VAL A 117 18.45 1.35 -19.33
N ASN A 118 18.24 1.81 -18.10
CA ASN A 118 17.22 1.27 -17.21
C ASN A 118 15.87 1.95 -17.44
N VAL A 119 15.08 1.38 -18.36
CA VAL A 119 13.76 1.90 -18.73
C VAL A 119 12.79 1.92 -17.55
N SER A 120 12.84 0.92 -16.66
CA SER A 120 11.98 0.87 -15.47
C SER A 120 12.19 2.08 -14.56
N LYS A 121 13.45 2.47 -14.32
CA LYS A 121 13.78 3.68 -13.53
C LYS A 121 13.28 4.95 -14.23
N MET A 122 13.43 5.04 -15.55
CA MET A 122 12.98 6.21 -16.31
C MET A 122 11.45 6.36 -16.33
N VAL A 123 10.73 5.24 -16.46
CA VAL A 123 9.26 5.25 -16.38
C VAL A 123 8.79 5.59 -14.97
N ALA A 124 9.44 5.07 -13.93
CA ALA A 124 9.13 5.45 -12.55
C ALA A 124 9.33 6.96 -12.31
N ALA A 125 10.42 7.54 -12.83
CA ALA A 125 10.66 8.98 -12.79
C ALA A 125 9.56 9.76 -13.53
N TYR A 126 9.19 9.35 -14.74
CA TYR A 126 8.12 9.97 -15.52
C TYR A 126 6.77 9.98 -14.76
N VAL A 127 6.36 8.83 -14.20
CA VAL A 127 5.10 8.72 -13.46
C VAL A 127 5.12 9.60 -12.22
N THR A 128 6.23 9.59 -11.48
CA THR A 128 6.41 10.44 -10.29
C THR A 128 6.38 11.92 -10.64
N ASP A 129 7.14 12.36 -11.64
CA ASP A 129 7.20 13.77 -12.04
C ASP A 129 5.86 14.26 -12.59
N ALA A 130 5.16 13.44 -13.37
CA ALA A 130 3.81 13.75 -13.82
C ALA A 130 2.84 13.90 -12.63
N ALA A 131 2.87 12.96 -11.68
CA ALA A 131 2.01 13.01 -10.49
C ALA A 131 2.33 14.23 -9.61
N LEU A 132 3.60 14.45 -9.27
CA LEU A 132 4.02 15.53 -8.39
C LEU A 132 3.75 16.91 -9.01
N ARG A 133 3.94 17.07 -10.33
CA ARG A 133 3.54 18.32 -10.99
C ARG A 133 2.04 18.54 -11.01
N THR A 134 1.23 17.48 -11.11
CA THR A 134 -0.23 17.65 -11.00
C THR A 134 -0.69 17.97 -9.58
N ILE A 135 0.01 17.49 -8.56
CA ILE A 135 -0.37 17.65 -7.15
C ILE A 135 0.20 18.94 -6.54
N MET A 136 1.50 19.18 -6.72
CA MET A 136 2.25 20.28 -6.11
C MET A 136 2.59 21.40 -7.09
N GLY A 137 2.41 21.19 -8.39
CA GLY A 137 2.76 22.17 -9.43
C GLY A 137 4.23 22.10 -9.89
N ASP A 138 5.08 21.34 -9.21
CA ASP A 138 6.52 21.25 -9.50
C ASP A 138 7.07 19.82 -9.34
N ARG A 139 8.29 19.60 -9.83
CA ARG A 139 9.05 18.36 -9.65
C ARG A 139 9.80 18.36 -8.32
N LEU A 140 10.14 17.17 -7.83
CA LEU A 140 10.99 17.02 -6.66
C LEU A 140 12.47 17.09 -7.04
N LYS A 141 13.29 17.75 -6.23
CA LYS A 141 14.77 17.69 -6.37
C LYS A 141 15.29 16.29 -6.02
N ASP A 142 14.88 15.77 -4.88
CA ASP A 142 15.32 14.47 -4.35
C ASP A 142 14.36 13.35 -4.78
N ARG A 143 14.00 13.33 -6.07
CA ARG A 143 12.98 12.43 -6.62
C ARG A 143 13.34 10.96 -6.44
N ASP A 144 14.61 10.61 -6.66
CA ASP A 144 15.05 9.22 -6.58
C ASP A 144 14.91 8.69 -5.13
N ASP A 145 15.32 9.49 -4.13
CA ASP A 145 15.11 9.17 -2.71
C ASP A 145 13.61 9.03 -2.37
N PHE A 146 12.76 9.90 -2.93
CA PHE A 146 11.32 9.79 -2.75
C PHE A 146 10.74 8.50 -3.35
N ILE A 147 11.20 8.09 -4.54
CA ILE A 147 10.77 6.84 -5.19
C ILE A 147 11.19 5.64 -4.34
N ASP A 148 12.42 5.65 -3.83
CA ASP A 148 12.95 4.56 -3.00
C ASP A 148 12.19 4.45 -1.67
N GLN A 149 11.91 5.58 -1.01
CA GLN A 149 11.09 5.63 0.20
C GLN A 149 9.65 5.18 -0.06
N LEU A 150 9.06 5.59 -1.19
CA LEU A 150 7.72 5.17 -1.59
C LEU A 150 7.67 3.66 -1.85
N ALA A 151 8.66 3.11 -2.56
CA ALA A 151 8.77 1.68 -2.83
C ALA A 151 8.89 0.87 -1.53
N GLU A 152 9.72 1.34 -0.58
CA GLU A 152 9.86 0.70 0.72
C GLU A 152 8.57 0.80 1.54
N GLY A 153 7.90 1.95 1.53
CA GLY A 153 6.60 2.14 2.18
C GLY A 153 5.54 1.19 1.64
N VAL A 154 5.47 1.01 0.31
CA VAL A 154 4.57 0.05 -0.34
C VAL A 154 4.93 -1.39 0.03
N ARG A 155 6.21 -1.75 0.04
CA ARG A 155 6.69 -3.09 0.43
C ARG A 155 6.30 -3.42 1.86
N LEU A 156 6.50 -2.50 2.80
CA LEU A 156 6.12 -2.65 4.20
C LEU A 156 4.60 -2.75 4.37
N ALA A 157 3.84 -1.91 3.68
CA ALA A 157 2.37 -1.91 3.74
C ALA A 157 1.74 -3.18 3.13
N ALA A 158 2.37 -3.77 2.12
CA ALA A 158 1.94 -5.02 1.50
C ALA A 158 2.27 -6.27 2.35
N GLY A 159 3.19 -6.14 3.31
CA GLY A 159 3.61 -7.22 4.19
C GLY A 159 2.65 -7.46 5.35
N PHE A 160 2.70 -8.69 5.89
CA PHE A 160 2.06 -9.05 7.15
C PHE A 160 3.14 -9.27 8.21
N SER A 161 2.92 -8.75 9.42
CA SER A 161 3.74 -9.08 10.58
C SER A 161 3.28 -10.40 11.23
N LEU A 162 4.12 -11.00 12.07
CA LEU A 162 3.76 -12.21 12.80
C LEU A 162 2.52 -12.01 13.68
N SER A 163 2.35 -10.82 14.26
CA SER A 163 1.16 -10.44 15.02
C SER A 163 -0.10 -10.31 14.15
N ASP A 164 0.03 -9.99 12.86
CA ASP A 164 -1.11 -9.91 11.95
C ASP A 164 -1.63 -11.30 11.55
N LEU A 165 -0.74 -12.29 11.45
CA LEU A 165 -1.09 -13.66 11.07
C LEU A 165 -1.44 -14.54 12.27
N TYR A 166 -0.77 -14.36 13.41
CA TYR A 166 -0.92 -15.16 14.63
C TYR A 166 -1.05 -14.28 15.87
N PRO A 167 -2.13 -13.50 16.00
CA PRO A 167 -2.30 -12.54 17.10
C PRO A 167 -2.32 -13.19 18.49
N SER A 168 -2.69 -14.47 18.59
CA SER A 168 -2.70 -15.23 19.85
C SER A 168 -1.36 -15.90 20.19
N SER A 169 -0.32 -15.74 19.37
CA SER A 169 0.98 -16.35 19.63
C SER A 169 1.73 -15.62 20.76
N ARG A 170 2.48 -16.34 21.59
CA ARG A 170 3.38 -15.71 22.59
C ARG A 170 4.54 -14.95 21.94
N LEU A 171 4.83 -15.23 20.66
CA LEU A 171 5.89 -14.59 19.88
C LEU A 171 5.51 -13.18 19.40
N SER A 172 4.21 -12.85 19.30
CA SER A 172 3.77 -11.49 18.97
C SER A 172 3.85 -10.50 20.14
N ALA A 173 4.07 -10.97 21.38
CA ALA A 173 4.16 -10.12 22.56
C ALA A 173 5.47 -9.32 22.65
N GLY A 174 6.56 -9.80 22.04
CA GLY A 174 7.89 -9.17 22.14
C GLY A 174 8.21 -8.11 21.08
N ALA A 175 7.33 -7.87 20.10
CA ALA A 175 7.64 -6.99 18.97
C ALA A 175 7.13 -5.55 19.14
N LEU A 176 6.39 -5.24 20.21
CA LEU A 176 5.72 -3.94 20.40
C LEU A 176 6.17 -3.18 21.66
N ASP A 177 6.84 -3.82 22.61
CA ASP A 177 7.44 -3.12 23.76
C ASP A 177 8.86 -2.67 23.42
N GLY A 178 8.94 -1.51 22.78
CA GLY A 178 10.13 -0.66 22.84
C GLY A 178 10.16 0.11 24.16
N ASP A 179 10.06 -0.58 25.29
CA ASP A 179 10.33 0.01 26.60
C ASP A 179 11.85 -0.09 26.83
N PRO A 180 12.60 1.01 27.05
CA PRO A 180 14.01 0.93 27.40
C PRO A 180 14.17 0.10 28.68
N PRO A 181 15.24 -0.70 28.82
CA PRO A 181 15.48 -1.43 30.05
C PRO A 181 15.58 -0.41 31.18
N GLY A 182 14.58 -0.41 32.06
CA GLY A 182 14.58 0.36 33.29
C GLY A 182 15.82 0.01 34.08
N GLY A 183 16.81 0.90 34.01
CA GLY A 183 18.03 0.83 34.78
C GLY A 183 17.68 0.94 36.25
N ASN A 184 18.20 -0.03 37.02
CA ASN A 184 18.30 0.10 38.46
C ASN A 184 19.13 1.35 38.78
N ALA A 185 18.51 2.32 39.45
CA ALA A 185 19.23 3.39 40.15
C ALA A 185 18.77 3.37 41.62
N GLU A 186 19.50 2.56 42.37
CA GLU A 186 19.77 2.71 43.78
C GLU A 186 20.24 4.14 44.09
N ALA A 187 19.54 4.85 44.98
CA ALA A 187 20.12 5.98 45.70
C ALA A 187 19.35 6.27 46.99
N ALA A 188 20.15 6.32 48.07
CA ALA A 188 19.95 7.03 49.33
C ALA A 188 19.00 6.43 50.38
N SER A 189 19.57 5.62 51.27
CA SER A 189 19.44 5.92 52.70
C SER A 189 20.71 5.55 53.47
N SER A 190 21.27 6.57 54.13
CA SER A 190 22.35 6.60 55.13
C SER A 190 23.77 6.81 54.60
#